data_AF-A0A656PNL1-F1
#
_entry.id   AF-A0A656PNL1-F1
#
_cell.length_a   1.000
_cell.length_b   1.000
_cell.length_c   1.000
_cell.angle_alpha   90.00
_cell.angle_beta   90.00
_cell.angle_gamma   90.00
#
_symmetry.space_group_name_H-M   'P 1'
#
loop_
_entity.id
_entity.type
_entity.pdbx_description
1 polymer ?
#
loop_
_entity_poly.entity_id
_entity_poly.type
_entity_poly.pdbx_seq_one_letter_code
_entity_poly.pdbx_strand_id
1 'polypeptide(L)'
;MLNLLILKIIKFTKIFFVPVFYIFLSYIFSPVLFAANFDEPTLGQARPLLVSIMNWLVFLVGIVFVIVVVYGAWKASTATGDPRGLDSAKSTWSYAIFGLLVVAGFFALYTIISGLFGFKIGFTEIFDGIFDGISELTQIAIPSPAPLPPPSEPPQQPQ
;
A
#
# COMPACT_ATOMS: atom_id res chain seq x y z
N MET A 1 38.07 -29.03 -4.49
CA MET A 1 36.76 -28.92 -5.21
C MET A 1 35.67 -28.24 -4.37
N LEU A 2 35.62 -28.46 -3.05
CA LEU A 2 34.61 -27.89 -2.14
C LEU A 2 34.56 -26.34 -2.13
N ASN A 3 35.70 -25.64 -2.05
CA ASN A 3 35.75 -24.17 -2.09
C ASN A 3 35.19 -23.57 -3.39
N LEU A 4 35.30 -24.28 -4.52
CA LEU A 4 34.78 -23.83 -5.81
C LEU A 4 33.25 -23.94 -5.88
N LEU A 5 32.68 -24.97 -5.25
CA LEU A 5 31.24 -25.17 -5.14
C LEU A 5 30.60 -24.12 -4.22
N ILE A 6 31.19 -23.86 -3.06
CA ILE A 6 30.73 -22.83 -2.12
C ILE A 6 30.78 -21.44 -2.77
N LEU A 7 31.85 -21.13 -3.51
CA LEU A 7 31.97 -19.86 -4.23
C LEU A 7 30.89 -19.68 -5.31
N LYS A 8 30.54 -20.75 -6.03
CA LYS A 8 29.45 -20.75 -7.02
C LYS A 8 28.09 -20.50 -6.38
N ILE A 9 27.80 -21.15 -5.26
CA ILE A 9 26.54 -21.00 -4.51
C ILE A 9 26.41 -19.57 -3.97
N ILE A 10 27.48 -19.01 -3.39
CA ILE A 10 27.47 -17.63 -2.87
C ILE A 10 27.27 -16.62 -4.00
N LYS A 11 27.93 -16.80 -5.16
CA LYS A 11 27.74 -15.91 -6.32
C LYS A 11 26.32 -16.00 -6.87
N PHE A 12 25.76 -17.21 -6.96
CA PHE A 12 24.39 -17.42 -7.45
C PHE A 12 23.33 -16.82 -6.49
N THR A 13 23.49 -17.02 -5.18
CA THR A 13 22.63 -16.38 -4.19
C THR A 13 22.71 -14.86 -4.28
N LYS A 14 23.91 -14.27 -4.39
CA LYS A 14 24.05 -12.81 -4.50
C LYS A 14 23.48 -12.26 -5.81
N ILE A 15 23.70 -12.91 -6.95
CA ILE A 15 23.23 -12.41 -8.24
C ILE A 15 21.70 -12.41 -8.35
N PHE A 16 21.04 -13.35 -7.67
CA PHE A 16 19.58 -13.43 -7.65
C PHE A 16 18.97 -12.59 -6.52
N PHE A 17 19.53 -12.64 -5.31
CA PHE A 17 18.93 -12.02 -4.13
C PHE A 17 19.14 -10.51 -4.09
N VAL A 18 20.29 -9.99 -4.56
CA VAL A 18 20.58 -8.54 -4.55
C VAL A 18 19.62 -7.73 -5.43
N PRO A 19 19.35 -8.08 -6.71
CA PRO A 19 18.40 -7.32 -7.52
C PRO A 19 16.96 -7.45 -7.01
N VAL A 20 16.55 -8.65 -6.58
CA VAL A 20 15.22 -8.87 -5.99
C VAL A 20 15.05 -8.02 -4.72
N PHE A 21 16.07 -7.97 -3.87
CA PHE A 21 16.07 -7.17 -2.65
C PHE A 21 16.14 -5.65 -2.92
N TYR A 22 16.82 -5.23 -3.99
CA TYR A 22 16.88 -3.83 -4.40
C TYR A 22 15.55 -3.34 -4.98
N ILE A 23 14.93 -4.15 -5.86
CA ILE A 23 13.57 -3.90 -6.36
C ILE A 23 12.61 -3.83 -5.17
N PHE A 24 12.67 -4.81 -4.28
CA PHE A 24 11.89 -4.84 -3.06
C PHE A 24 12.05 -3.58 -2.18
N LEU A 25 13.27 -3.14 -1.90
CA LEU A 25 13.55 -1.90 -1.18
C LEU A 25 12.95 -0.68 -1.91
N SER A 26 13.06 -0.63 -3.23
CA SER A 26 12.48 0.43 -4.04
C SER A 26 10.95 0.48 -3.91
N TYR A 27 10.26 -0.66 -3.96
CA TYR A 27 8.79 -0.73 -3.78
C TYR A 27 8.34 -0.47 -2.33
N ILE A 28 9.12 -0.84 -1.32
CA ILE A 28 8.83 -0.53 0.10
C ILE A 28 9.04 0.94 0.43
N PHE A 29 10.05 1.59 -0.15
CA PHE A 29 10.31 3.02 0.07
C PHE A 29 9.51 3.94 -0.85
N SER A 30 8.83 3.39 -1.85
CA SER A 30 8.03 4.15 -2.81
C SER A 30 6.79 4.89 -2.26
N PRO A 31 6.07 4.47 -1.20
CA PRO A 31 4.91 5.25 -0.73
C PRO A 31 5.32 6.59 -0.10
N VAL A 32 6.58 6.73 0.33
CA VAL A 32 7.12 7.95 0.96
C VAL A 32 7.62 8.98 -0.07
N LEU A 33 7.98 8.57 -1.29
CA LEU A 33 8.47 9.48 -2.32
C LEU A 33 7.36 10.25 -3.06
N PHE A 34 6.09 9.94 -2.79
CA PHE A 34 4.94 10.61 -3.42
C PHE A 34 4.34 11.75 -2.55
N ALA A 35 4.83 11.93 -1.33
CA ALA A 35 4.33 12.95 -0.39
C ALA A 35 5.22 14.21 -0.32
N ALA A 36 6.05 14.49 -1.32
CA ALA A 36 7.10 15.49 -1.21
C ALA A 36 6.74 16.93 -1.69
N ASN A 37 5.49 17.22 -2.05
CA ASN A 37 5.08 18.59 -2.43
C ASN A 37 3.78 18.99 -1.72
N PHE A 38 3.83 19.17 -0.40
CA PHE A 38 2.75 19.80 0.36
C PHE A 38 2.93 21.32 0.34
N ASP A 39 2.68 21.94 -0.80
CA ASP A 39 2.65 23.41 -0.88
C ASP A 39 1.37 23.99 -0.27
N GLU A 40 0.27 23.22 -0.21
CA GLU A 40 -0.97 23.62 0.51
C GLU A 40 -1.74 22.39 1.05
N PRO A 41 -2.21 22.41 2.32
CA PRO A 41 -2.98 21.32 2.90
C PRO A 41 -4.44 21.35 2.40
N THR A 42 -4.65 20.92 1.16
CA THR A 42 -6.00 20.79 0.57
C THR A 42 -6.52 19.36 0.69
N LEU A 43 -7.80 19.19 1.03
CA LEU A 43 -8.45 17.87 1.17
C LEU A 43 -8.41 17.04 -0.13
N GLY A 44 -8.28 17.71 -1.29
CA GLY A 44 -8.16 17.05 -2.60
C GLY A 44 -6.89 16.21 -2.76
N GLN A 45 -5.80 16.53 -2.07
CA GLN A 45 -4.54 15.79 -2.16
C GLN A 45 -4.49 14.55 -1.24
N ALA A 46 -5.40 14.44 -0.27
CA ALA A 46 -5.47 13.28 0.63
C ALA A 46 -5.96 12.01 -0.07
N ARG A 47 -6.77 12.16 -1.13
CA ARG A 47 -7.35 11.06 -1.91
C ARG A 47 -6.31 10.14 -2.56
N PRO A 48 -5.43 10.63 -3.46
CA PRO A 48 -4.44 9.77 -4.12
C PRO A 48 -3.46 9.14 -3.13
N LEU A 49 -3.14 9.83 -2.04
CA LEU A 49 -2.29 9.30 -0.97
C LEU A 49 -2.94 8.10 -0.29
N LEU A 50 -4.21 8.20 0.10
CA LEU A 50 -4.91 7.10 0.78
C LEU A 50 -5.03 5.86 -0.11
N VAL A 51 -5.38 6.02 -1.38
CA VAL A 51 -5.49 4.91 -2.34
C VAL A 51 -4.13 4.23 -2.55
N SER A 52 -3.05 5.03 -2.66
CA SER A 52 -1.69 4.52 -2.77
C SER A 52 -1.26 3.71 -1.55
N ILE A 53 -1.56 4.21 -0.33
CA ILE A 53 -1.27 3.51 0.93
C ILE A 53 -2.04 2.18 1.03
N MET A 54 -3.31 2.16 0.63
CA MET A 54 -4.12 0.93 0.63
C MET A 54 -3.58 -0.11 -0.35
N ASN A 55 -3.25 0.30 -1.57
CA ASN A 55 -2.64 -0.61 -2.55
C ASN A 55 -1.29 -1.17 -2.05
N TRP A 56 -0.51 -0.31 -1.39
CA TRP A 56 0.77 -0.70 -0.79
C TRP A 56 0.60 -1.70 0.37
N LEU A 57 -0.43 -1.55 1.21
CA LEU A 57 -0.75 -2.50 2.27
C LEU A 57 -1.06 -3.90 1.73
N VAL A 58 -1.86 -4.01 0.67
CA VAL A 58 -2.18 -5.30 0.04
C VAL A 58 -0.92 -5.95 -0.53
N PHE A 59 -0.05 -5.16 -1.17
CA PHE A 59 1.24 -5.65 -1.66
C PHE A 59 2.14 -6.17 -0.52
N LEU A 60 2.17 -5.48 0.63
CA LEU A 60 2.94 -5.86 1.80
C LEU A 60 2.48 -7.21 2.38
N VAL A 61 1.18 -7.50 2.36
CA VAL A 61 0.66 -8.82 2.76
C VAL A 61 1.18 -9.93 1.85
N GLY A 62 1.23 -9.69 0.53
CA GLY A 62 1.80 -10.65 -0.43
C GLY A 62 3.28 -10.95 -0.16
N ILE A 63 4.07 -9.95 0.21
CA ILE A 63 5.47 -10.11 0.61
C ILE A 63 5.57 -10.98 1.86
N VAL A 64 4.80 -10.66 2.91
CA VAL A 64 4.84 -11.38 4.18
C VAL A 64 4.53 -12.85 3.93
N PHE A 65 3.55 -13.15 3.07
CA PHE A 65 3.23 -14.51 2.67
C PHE A 65 4.45 -15.24 2.08
N VAL A 66 5.16 -14.64 1.12
CA VAL A 66 6.36 -15.23 0.51
C VAL A 66 7.44 -15.50 1.57
N ILE A 67 7.68 -14.56 2.49
CA ILE A 67 8.68 -14.71 3.56
C ILE A 67 8.34 -15.91 4.45
N VAL A 68 7.08 -16.03 4.89
CA VAL A 68 6.64 -17.12 5.78
C VAL A 68 6.75 -18.49 5.07
N VAL A 69 6.41 -18.57 3.78
CA VAL A 69 6.55 -19.80 2.99
C VAL A 69 8.01 -20.21 2.86
N VAL A 70 8.90 -19.28 2.49
CA VAL A 70 10.34 -19.54 2.37
C VAL A 70 10.94 -19.94 3.72
N TYR A 71 10.55 -19.25 4.80
CA TYR A 71 10.99 -19.59 6.15
C TYR A 71 10.55 -21.00 6.56
N GLY A 72 9.30 -21.38 6.27
CA GLY A 72 8.81 -22.74 6.52
C GLY A 72 9.55 -23.80 5.69
N ALA A 73 9.89 -23.50 4.43
CA ALA A 73 10.64 -24.42 3.57
C ALA A 73 12.08 -24.62 4.05
N TRP A 74 12.75 -23.55 4.46
CA TRP A 74 14.08 -23.63 5.06
C TRP A 74 14.05 -24.44 6.35
N LYS A 75 13.09 -24.17 7.24
CA LYS A 75 12.89 -24.88 8.50
C LYS A 75 12.63 -26.38 8.30
N ALA A 76 11.81 -26.75 7.31
CA ALA A 76 11.57 -28.14 6.95
C ALA A 76 12.85 -28.82 6.45
N SER A 77 13.63 -28.12 5.62
CA SER A 77 14.88 -28.65 5.05
C SER A 77 15.96 -28.90 6.11
N THR A 78 16.01 -28.08 7.15
CA THR A 78 16.98 -28.21 8.25
C THR A 78 16.58 -29.22 9.34
N ALA A 79 15.36 -29.76 9.29
CA ALA A 79 14.86 -30.66 10.34
C ALA A 79 15.64 -31.98 10.43
N THR A 80 16.41 -32.37 9.40
CA THR A 80 17.34 -33.53 9.41
C THR A 80 16.70 -34.83 9.94
N GLY A 81 15.39 -35.02 9.73
CA GLY A 81 14.65 -36.20 10.19
C GLY A 81 14.09 -36.11 11.62
N ASP A 82 14.27 -35.00 12.34
CA ASP A 82 13.59 -34.76 13.61
C ASP A 82 12.08 -34.51 13.37
N PRO A 83 11.19 -35.36 13.90
CA PRO A 83 9.75 -35.19 13.73
C PRO A 83 9.25 -33.84 14.28
N ARG A 84 9.87 -33.32 15.34
CA ARG A 84 9.45 -32.04 15.94
C ARG A 84 9.77 -30.86 15.03
N GLY A 85 10.96 -30.85 14.41
CA GLY A 85 11.35 -29.86 13.42
C GLY A 85 10.42 -29.83 12.21
N LEU A 86 10.04 -31.00 11.71
CA LEU A 86 9.13 -31.12 10.57
C LEU A 86 7.71 -30.65 10.90
N ASP A 87 7.16 -31.04 12.05
CA ASP A 87 5.82 -30.64 12.46
C ASP A 87 5.71 -29.14 12.71
N SER A 88 6.79 -28.54 13.23
CA SER A 88 6.87 -27.09 13.41
C SER A 88 6.99 -26.32 12.09
N ALA A 89 7.51 -26.94 11.02
CA ALA A 89 7.51 -26.36 9.68
C ALA A 89 6.11 -26.44 9.04
N LYS A 90 5.41 -27.57 9.21
CA LYS A 90 4.03 -27.73 8.75
C LYS A 90 3.09 -26.70 9.35
N SER A 91 3.18 -26.44 10.66
CA SER A 91 2.35 -25.41 11.29
C SER A 91 2.61 -24.01 10.72
N THR A 92 3.86 -23.70 10.41
CA THR A 92 4.26 -22.44 9.76
C THR A 92 3.59 -22.27 8.40
N TRP A 93 3.58 -23.32 7.58
CA TRP A 93 2.87 -23.31 6.29
C TRP A 93 1.36 -23.23 6.47
N SER A 94 0.78 -23.93 7.44
CA SER A 94 -0.64 -23.81 7.74
C SER A 94 -1.03 -22.37 8.06
N TYR A 95 -0.25 -21.65 8.88
CA TYR A 95 -0.49 -20.24 9.15
C TYR A 95 -0.41 -19.36 7.89
N ALA A 96 0.55 -19.62 7.00
CA ALA A 96 0.65 -18.91 5.72
C ALA A 96 -0.60 -19.15 4.85
N ILE A 97 -1.07 -20.39 4.79
CA ILE A 97 -2.27 -20.77 4.03
C ILE A 97 -3.50 -20.09 4.62
N PHE A 98 -3.71 -20.13 5.94
CA PHE A 98 -4.84 -19.45 6.58
C PHE A 98 -4.82 -17.94 6.31
N GLY A 99 -3.65 -17.29 6.37
CA GLY A 99 -3.51 -15.88 6.02
C GLY A 99 -3.93 -15.59 4.57
N LEU A 100 -3.46 -16.41 3.62
CA LEU A 100 -3.86 -16.31 2.21
C LEU A 100 -5.37 -16.53 2.03
N LEU A 101 -5.93 -17.51 2.73
CA LEU A 101 -7.35 -17.88 2.65
C LEU A 101 -8.25 -16.74 3.15
N VAL A 102 -7.85 -16.03 4.20
CA VAL A 102 -8.56 -14.84 4.69
C VAL A 102 -8.58 -13.74 3.63
N VAL A 103 -7.44 -13.44 3.01
CA VAL A 103 -7.33 -12.39 1.97
C VAL A 103 -8.14 -12.77 0.73
N ALA A 104 -8.00 -14.00 0.25
CA ALA A 104 -8.76 -14.51 -0.89
C ALA A 104 -10.27 -14.53 -0.58
N GLY A 105 -10.64 -14.94 0.64
CA GLY A 105 -12.02 -14.94 1.11
C GLY A 105 -12.61 -13.53 1.15
N PHE A 106 -11.86 -12.54 1.61
CA PHE A 106 -12.27 -11.14 1.56
C PHE A 106 -12.56 -10.67 0.13
N PHE A 107 -11.65 -10.93 -0.83
CA PHE A 107 -11.86 -10.55 -2.23
C PHE A 107 -13.04 -11.30 -2.87
N ALA A 108 -13.24 -12.57 -2.53
CA ALA A 108 -14.40 -13.34 -2.98
C ALA A 108 -15.71 -12.74 -2.46
N LEU A 109 -15.77 -12.44 -1.15
CA LEU A 109 -16.95 -11.83 -0.53
C LEU A 109 -17.22 -10.44 -1.10
N TYR A 110 -16.19 -9.62 -1.27
CA TYR A 110 -16.25 -8.32 -1.93
C TYR A 110 -16.88 -8.41 -3.33
N THR A 111 -16.44 -9.40 -4.13
CA THR A 111 -16.94 -9.62 -5.48
C THR A 111 -18.42 -10.03 -5.49
N ILE A 112 -18.82 -10.90 -4.56
CA ILE A 112 -20.22 -11.33 -4.42
C ILE A 112 -21.13 -10.17 -4.01
N ILE A 113 -20.70 -9.37 -3.03
CA ILE A 113 -21.47 -8.22 -2.54
C ILE A 113 -21.59 -7.16 -3.63
N SER A 114 -20.50 -6.75 -4.26
CA SER A 114 -20.54 -5.76 -5.35
C SER A 114 -21.37 -6.23 -6.55
N GLY A 115 -21.34 -7.52 -6.88
CA GLY A 115 -22.19 -8.11 -7.91
C GLY A 115 -23.69 -8.11 -7.55
N LEU A 116 -24.02 -8.37 -6.28
CA LEU A 116 -25.40 -8.41 -5.80
C LEU A 116 -26.08 -7.04 -5.80
N PHE A 117 -25.33 -6.00 -5.44
CA PHE A 117 -25.84 -4.64 -5.34
C PHE A 117 -25.84 -3.90 -6.68
N GLY A 118 -25.15 -4.39 -7.71
CA GLY A 118 -25.12 -3.77 -9.04
C GLY A 118 -24.36 -2.45 -9.11
N PHE A 119 -23.77 -2.01 -7.99
CA PHE A 119 -22.80 -0.94 -7.91
C PHE A 119 -21.46 -1.51 -7.43
N LYS A 120 -20.37 -1.12 -8.10
CA LYS A 120 -19.02 -1.42 -7.62
C LYS A 120 -18.85 -0.68 -6.31
N ILE A 121 -18.91 -1.37 -5.18
CA ILE A 121 -18.57 -0.78 -3.89
C ILE A 121 -17.04 -0.68 -3.83
N GLY A 122 -16.44 0.17 -4.65
CA GLY A 122 -15.02 0.45 -4.57
C GLY A 122 -14.70 1.12 -3.24
N PHE A 123 -13.67 0.66 -2.53
CA PHE A 123 -13.18 1.39 -1.35
C PHE A 123 -12.84 2.84 -1.73
N THR A 124 -12.27 3.05 -2.92
CA THR A 124 -12.03 4.40 -3.47
C THR A 124 -13.32 5.21 -3.56
N GLU A 125 -14.40 4.63 -4.09
CA GLU A 125 -15.69 5.30 -4.31
C GLU A 125 -16.37 5.70 -2.98
N ILE A 126 -16.29 4.85 -1.95
CA ILE A 126 -16.82 5.17 -0.62
C ILE A 126 -16.07 6.37 -0.02
N PHE A 127 -14.73 6.34 -0.08
CA PHE A 127 -13.92 7.41 0.49
C PHE A 127 -14.05 8.69 -0.32
N ASP A 128 -14.10 8.58 -1.64
CA ASP A 128 -14.34 9.70 -2.53
C ASP A 128 -15.64 10.42 -2.17
N GLY A 129 -16.74 9.68 -1.99
CA GLY A 129 -18.02 10.25 -1.55
C GLY A 129 -17.96 10.94 -0.19
N ILE A 130 -17.22 10.39 0.78
CA ILE A 130 -17.03 11.01 2.10
C ILE A 130 -16.23 12.32 1.98
N PHE A 131 -15.13 12.31 1.23
CA PHE A 131 -14.30 13.51 1.04
C PHE A 131 -15.02 14.58 0.22
N ASP A 132 -15.85 14.19 -0.76
CA ASP A 132 -16.61 15.12 -1.60
C ASP A 132 -17.62 15.86 -0.73
N GLY A 133 -18.36 15.12 0.10
CA GLY A 133 -19.29 15.69 1.07
C GLY A 133 -18.62 16.66 2.07
N ILE A 134 -17.43 16.34 2.59
CA ILE A 134 -16.71 17.25 3.51
C ILE A 134 -16.27 18.53 2.79
N SER A 135 -15.84 18.44 1.53
CA SER A 135 -15.39 19.60 0.75
C SER A 135 -16.54 20.58 0.46
N GLU A 136 -17.72 20.06 0.13
CA GLU A 136 -18.93 20.88 -0.07
C GLU A 136 -19.32 21.61 1.21
N LEU A 137 -19.28 20.94 2.36
CA LEU A 137 -19.57 21.56 3.65
C LEU A 137 -18.57 22.65 4.04
N THR A 138 -17.32 22.53 3.61
CA THR A 138 -16.28 23.53 3.89
C THR A 138 -16.47 24.79 3.04
N GLN A 139 -16.91 24.65 1.78
CA GLN A 139 -17.20 25.78 0.90
C GLN A 139 -18.41 26.60 1.34
N ILE A 140 -19.39 25.99 2.03
CA ILE A 140 -20.53 26.71 2.60
C ILE A 140 -20.12 27.53 3.84
N ALA A 141 -19.07 27.11 4.55
CA ALA A 141 -18.61 27.77 5.79
C ALA A 141 -17.65 28.96 5.57
N ILE A 142 -17.03 29.08 4.39
CA ILE A 142 -16.17 30.22 4.03
C ILE A 142 -16.89 31.03 2.93
N PRO A 143 -17.62 32.11 3.26
CA PRO A 143 -18.19 32.97 2.23
C PRO A 143 -17.05 33.51 1.36
N SER A 144 -17.24 33.51 0.04
CA SER A 144 -16.34 34.17 -0.91
C SER A 144 -15.93 35.54 -0.35
N PRO A 145 -14.62 35.91 -0.32
CA PRO A 145 -14.20 37.22 0.16
C PRO A 145 -15.06 38.28 -0.53
N ALA A 146 -15.77 39.10 0.25
CA ALA A 146 -16.59 40.16 -0.30
C ALA A 146 -15.74 40.96 -1.29
N PRO A 147 -16.26 41.30 -2.49
CA PRO A 147 -15.53 42.15 -3.42
C PRO A 147 -14.99 43.35 -2.66
N LEU A 148 -13.67 43.56 -2.72
CA LEU A 148 -13.06 44.73 -2.08
C LEU A 148 -13.81 45.98 -2.57
N PRO A 149 -14.19 46.91 -1.69
CA PRO A 149 -14.78 48.16 -2.14
C PRO A 149 -13.86 48.79 -3.20
N PRO A 150 -14.41 49.36 -4.28
CA PRO A 150 -13.60 49.97 -5.31
C PRO A 150 -12.62 50.96 -4.66
N PRO A 151 -11.35 51.01 -5.10
CA PRO A 151 -10.39 51.95 -4.56
C PRO A 151 -11.01 53.35 -4.57
N SER A 152 -11.02 54.05 -3.43
CA SER A 152 -11.49 55.42 -3.34
C SER A 152 -10.77 56.26 -4.40
N GLU A 153 -11.52 56.72 -5.40
CA GLU A 153 -10.99 57.54 -6.49
C GLU A 153 -10.22 58.73 -5.90
N PRO A 154 -8.94 58.94 -6.27
CA PRO A 154 -8.22 60.13 -5.84
C PRO A 154 -8.99 61.37 -6.30
N PRO A 155 -9.08 62.43 -5.47
CA PRO A 155 -9.83 63.63 -5.83
C PRO A 155 -9.33 64.16 -7.18
N GLN A 156 -10.22 64.19 -8.18
CA GLN A 156 -9.88 64.69 -9.51
C GLN A 156 -9.39 66.14 -9.39
N GLN A 157 -8.14 66.38 -9.76
CA GLN A 157 -7.57 67.72 -9.80
C GLN A 157 -8.28 68.54 -10.88
N PRO A 158 -8.79 69.75 -10.59
CA PRO A 158 -9.34 70.65 -11.60
C PRO A 158 -8.25 71.00 -12.63
N GLN A 159 -8.62 70.92 -13.91
CA GLN A 159 -7.77 71.32 -15.04
C GLN A 159 -7.47 72.83 -15.03
#